data_AF-A0AAE7J9N0-F1
#
_entry.id   AF-A0AAE7J9N0-F1
#
_cell.length_a   1.000
_cell.length_b   1.000
_cell.length_c   1.000
_cell.angle_alpha   90.00
_cell.angle_beta   90.00
_cell.angle_gamma   90.00
#
_symmetry.space_group_name_H-M   'P 1'
#
loop_
_entity.id
_entity.type
_entity.pdbx_description
1 polymer ?
#
loop_
_entity_poly.entity_id
_entity_poly.type
_entity_poly.pdbx_seq_one_letter_code
_entity_poly.pdbx_strand_id
1 'polypeptide(L)'
;MRGWMLTAVLGASLTLPAVGARAGFSPEQLAGHEVTEIQATVTTVIPDEKVLEIEDPQGHTEVLTVGTDLTPLALQAGDRVKLSILDGLVVDLEPSEEQELSFNREDIILPMDMGQMKKGMRVALASGTARVIRIDRQDHSISLMGPLGGIHNLDVLNAQGSDDFADLKTGDLVDFRLIQPMALSVRKLPASSRTKAPVVAAPTSVRTVRPSASLKAELLESFEFAHLNGTITQVMEDGQAFELRGPEGHTITFSAGLDLGRTGLRKGDQVGVDVLEGLVVDLLPASATQLAVTRETVILGSPFGPVPKGTRVTMATGTAEVVRIARKDHTISLRGPDGHVHNLDVRRALEQEALASLQVGDLVDFRLIQPIAYAIQRQAIGRG
;
A
#
# COMPACT_ATOMS: atom_id res chain seq x y z
N MET A 1 55.45 -52.89 -32.19
CA MET A 1 55.03 -51.57 -31.65
C MET A 1 53.95 -51.82 -30.61
N ARG A 2 54.21 -51.51 -29.34
CA ARG A 2 53.34 -51.79 -28.18
C ARG A 2 52.15 -50.81 -28.20
N GLY A 3 50.93 -51.35 -28.21
CA GLY A 3 49.71 -50.58 -28.06
C GLY A 3 49.48 -50.20 -26.59
N TRP A 4 49.17 -48.92 -26.34
CA TRP A 4 48.68 -48.43 -25.07
C TRP A 4 47.15 -48.46 -25.08
N MET A 5 46.56 -49.20 -24.14
CA MET A 5 45.15 -49.08 -23.76
C MET A 5 45.02 -47.91 -22.77
N LEU A 6 44.27 -46.88 -23.13
CA LEU A 6 43.78 -45.85 -22.22
C LEU A 6 42.41 -46.28 -21.70
N THR A 7 42.36 -46.68 -20.44
CA THR A 7 41.13 -46.98 -19.71
C THR A 7 40.48 -45.65 -19.30
N ALA A 8 39.37 -45.29 -19.93
CA ALA A 8 38.57 -44.15 -19.51
C ALA A 8 37.75 -44.52 -18.26
N VAL A 9 38.02 -43.87 -17.13
CA VAL A 9 37.18 -43.95 -15.94
C VAL A 9 35.96 -43.06 -16.18
N LEU A 10 34.80 -43.69 -16.37
CA LEU A 10 33.50 -43.02 -16.32
C LEU A 10 33.25 -42.57 -14.87
N GLY A 11 33.49 -41.29 -14.60
CA GLY A 11 33.03 -40.64 -13.38
C GLY A 11 31.51 -40.54 -13.41
N ALA A 12 30.83 -41.40 -12.65
CA ALA A 12 29.41 -41.25 -12.37
C ALA A 12 29.21 -39.94 -11.60
N SER A 13 28.79 -38.90 -12.29
CA SER A 13 28.33 -37.66 -11.66
C SER A 13 27.02 -37.99 -10.96
N LEU A 14 27.07 -38.10 -9.64
CA LEU A 14 25.89 -38.10 -8.79
C LEU A 14 25.17 -36.76 -8.99
N THR A 15 24.17 -36.76 -9.86
CA THR A 15 23.19 -35.70 -9.96
C THR A 15 22.38 -35.72 -8.66
N LEU A 16 22.71 -34.78 -7.77
CA LEU A 16 21.83 -34.44 -6.66
C LEU A 16 20.45 -34.11 -7.25
N PRO A 17 19.36 -34.71 -6.75
CA PRO A 17 18.03 -34.34 -7.22
C PRO A 17 17.84 -32.85 -6.99
N ALA A 18 17.35 -32.16 -8.03
CA ALA A 18 16.94 -30.77 -7.95
C ALA A 18 16.05 -30.60 -6.70
N VAL A 19 16.52 -29.76 -5.78
CA VAL A 19 15.76 -29.35 -4.60
C VAL A 19 14.48 -28.72 -5.12
N GLY A 20 13.37 -29.47 -5.05
CA GLY A 20 12.04 -28.95 -5.36
C GLY A 20 11.82 -27.67 -4.57
N ALA A 21 11.28 -26.65 -5.24
CA ALA A 21 11.06 -25.31 -4.73
C ALA A 21 10.69 -25.33 -3.25
N ARG A 22 11.68 -25.08 -2.38
CA ARG A 22 11.41 -24.80 -0.98
C ARG A 22 10.77 -23.42 -1.02
N ALA A 23 9.58 -23.32 -0.43
CA ALA A 23 8.89 -22.03 -0.32
C ALA A 23 9.74 -20.95 0.38
N GLY A 24 10.92 -21.27 0.95
CA GLY A 24 11.85 -20.27 1.47
C GLY A 24 11.43 -19.62 2.78
N PHE A 25 10.25 -19.95 3.30
CA PHE A 25 9.66 -19.31 4.48
C PHE A 25 9.80 -20.16 5.74
N SER A 26 10.09 -19.51 6.88
CA SER A 26 9.96 -20.15 8.19
C SER A 26 8.51 -20.04 8.70
N PRO A 27 7.99 -21.03 9.46
CA PRO A 27 6.67 -20.95 10.09
C PRO A 27 6.51 -19.76 11.05
N GLU A 28 7.61 -19.30 11.67
CA GLU A 28 7.63 -18.18 12.61
C GLU A 28 7.46 -16.83 11.88
N GLN A 29 8.08 -16.67 10.71
CA GLN A 29 7.94 -15.47 9.88
C GLN A 29 6.47 -15.21 9.50
N LEU A 30 5.67 -16.25 9.30
CA LEU A 30 4.30 -16.12 8.79
C LEU A 30 3.22 -16.09 9.88
N ALA A 31 3.59 -16.13 11.17
CA ALA A 31 2.65 -16.18 12.28
C ALA A 31 2.19 -14.81 12.82
N GLY A 32 2.90 -13.73 12.48
CA GLY A 32 2.75 -12.42 13.12
C GLY A 32 1.79 -11.40 12.47
N HIS A 33 1.09 -11.77 11.39
CA HIS A 33 0.52 -10.77 10.48
C HIS A 33 -0.96 -10.49 10.66
N GLU A 34 -1.31 -9.24 10.41
CA GLU A 34 -2.66 -8.71 10.54
C GLU A 34 -3.55 -9.30 9.45
N VAL A 35 -4.72 -9.75 9.88
CA VAL A 35 -5.77 -10.28 9.00
C VAL A 35 -6.96 -9.36 9.14
N THR A 36 -7.36 -8.81 8.01
CA THR A 36 -8.45 -7.87 7.91
C THR A 36 -9.75 -8.61 7.62
N GLU A 37 -10.77 -8.44 8.46
CA GLU A 37 -12.10 -9.01 8.18
C GLU A 37 -12.97 -8.02 7.41
N ILE A 38 -13.53 -8.46 6.28
CA ILE A 38 -14.50 -7.65 5.51
C ILE A 38 -15.77 -8.45 5.22
N GLN A 39 -16.87 -7.74 4.97
CA GLN A 39 -18.10 -8.32 4.42
C GLN A 39 -18.38 -7.69 3.06
N ALA A 40 -18.70 -8.51 2.06
CA ALA A 40 -18.95 -8.05 0.71
C ALA A 40 -20.00 -8.92 0.01
N THR A 41 -20.47 -8.45 -1.15
CA THR A 41 -21.34 -9.20 -2.07
C THR A 41 -20.48 -9.76 -3.19
N VAL A 42 -20.65 -11.04 -3.51
CA VAL A 42 -19.95 -11.66 -4.63
C VAL A 42 -20.54 -11.17 -5.94
N THR A 43 -19.73 -10.65 -6.86
CA THR A 43 -20.16 -10.31 -8.22
C THR A 43 -19.78 -11.41 -9.21
N THR A 44 -18.54 -11.93 -9.08
CA THR A 44 -18.01 -12.99 -9.95
C THR A 44 -17.27 -14.04 -9.12
N VAL A 45 -17.42 -15.32 -9.47
CA VAL A 45 -16.68 -16.43 -8.87
C VAL A 45 -15.99 -17.22 -9.98
N ILE A 46 -14.69 -17.43 -9.85
CA ILE A 46 -13.91 -18.28 -10.75
C ILE A 46 -13.22 -19.35 -9.89
N PRO A 47 -13.91 -20.47 -9.57
CA PRO A 47 -13.42 -21.47 -8.61
C PRO A 47 -12.09 -22.10 -9.02
N ASP A 48 -11.94 -22.45 -10.30
CA ASP A 48 -10.74 -23.11 -10.83
C ASP A 48 -9.50 -22.21 -10.74
N GLU A 49 -9.70 -20.90 -10.87
CA GLU A 49 -8.63 -19.90 -10.72
C GLU A 49 -8.47 -19.44 -9.28
N LYS A 50 -9.36 -19.88 -8.37
CA LYS A 50 -9.48 -19.36 -7.01
C LYS A 50 -9.53 -17.82 -6.95
N VAL A 51 -10.33 -17.24 -7.83
CA VAL A 51 -10.53 -15.78 -7.90
C VAL A 51 -11.98 -15.45 -7.54
N LEU A 52 -12.14 -14.39 -6.77
CA LEU A 52 -13.44 -13.82 -6.41
C LEU A 52 -13.43 -12.34 -6.79
N GLU A 53 -14.46 -11.88 -7.49
CA GLU A 53 -14.76 -10.47 -7.58
C GLU A 53 -15.86 -10.18 -6.56
N ILE A 54 -15.64 -9.14 -5.77
CA ILE A 54 -16.55 -8.73 -4.71
C ILE A 54 -16.92 -7.27 -4.87
N GLU A 55 -18.13 -6.91 -4.46
CA GLU A 55 -18.62 -5.56 -4.30
C GLU A 55 -18.80 -5.30 -2.80
N ASP A 56 -18.10 -4.30 -2.27
CA ASP A 56 -18.28 -3.88 -0.88
C ASP A 56 -19.68 -3.25 -0.66
N PRO A 57 -20.12 -3.03 0.60
CA PRO A 57 -21.40 -2.39 0.89
C PRO A 57 -21.61 -0.99 0.28
N GLN A 58 -20.54 -0.35 -0.18
CA GLN A 58 -20.47 0.99 -0.74
C GLN A 58 -20.55 0.98 -2.28
N GLY A 59 -20.45 -0.20 -2.89
CA GLY A 59 -20.65 -0.42 -4.33
C GLY A 59 -19.34 -0.54 -5.13
N HIS A 60 -18.19 -0.68 -4.47
CA HIS A 60 -16.91 -0.78 -5.14
C HIS A 60 -16.50 -2.23 -5.36
N THR A 61 -16.05 -2.52 -6.59
CA THR A 61 -15.63 -3.86 -7.00
C THR A 61 -14.14 -4.10 -6.79
N GLU A 62 -13.78 -5.25 -6.23
CA GLU A 62 -12.40 -5.67 -6.01
C GLU A 62 -12.19 -7.13 -6.42
N VAL A 63 -11.09 -7.43 -7.11
CA VAL A 63 -10.72 -8.78 -7.53
C VAL A 63 -9.70 -9.34 -6.54
N LEU A 64 -10.05 -10.44 -5.87
CA LEU A 64 -9.26 -11.07 -4.83
C LEU A 64 -8.80 -12.47 -5.26
N THR A 65 -7.52 -12.76 -5.03
CA THR A 65 -7.03 -14.15 -4.98
C THR A 65 -7.52 -14.79 -3.69
N VAL A 66 -8.00 -16.03 -3.77
CA VAL A 66 -8.54 -16.78 -2.63
C VAL A 66 -7.64 -17.99 -2.33
N GLY A 67 -7.22 -18.13 -1.08
CA GLY A 67 -6.37 -19.26 -0.70
C GLY A 67 -7.13 -20.58 -0.58
N THR A 68 -8.39 -20.52 -0.14
CA THR A 68 -9.26 -21.69 0.10
C THR A 68 -9.94 -22.21 -1.17
N ASP A 69 -10.47 -23.44 -1.11
CA ASP A 69 -11.29 -23.99 -2.19
C ASP A 69 -12.69 -23.36 -2.19
N LEU A 70 -13.06 -22.76 -3.32
CA LEU A 70 -14.35 -22.10 -3.50
C LEU A 70 -15.47 -23.09 -3.84
N THR A 71 -15.14 -24.28 -4.37
CA THR A 71 -16.12 -25.26 -4.88
C THR A 71 -17.13 -25.70 -3.82
N PRO A 72 -16.73 -26.06 -2.59
CA PRO A 72 -17.66 -26.53 -1.56
C PRO A 72 -18.59 -25.41 -1.04
N LEU A 73 -18.24 -24.15 -1.27
CA LEU A 73 -19.01 -23.00 -0.80
C LEU A 73 -20.24 -22.73 -1.68
N ALA A 74 -20.28 -23.27 -2.90
CA ALA A 74 -21.33 -23.08 -3.89
C ALA A 74 -21.75 -21.59 -4.00
N LEU A 75 -20.74 -20.72 -4.11
CA LEU A 75 -20.93 -19.28 -4.24
C LEU A 75 -21.51 -18.93 -5.61
N GLN A 76 -22.37 -17.93 -5.64
CA GLN A 76 -23.02 -17.36 -6.81
C GLN A 76 -22.96 -15.84 -6.74
N ALA A 77 -23.09 -15.18 -7.89
CA ALA A 77 -23.28 -13.74 -7.94
C ALA A 77 -24.50 -13.34 -7.07
N GLY A 78 -24.32 -12.31 -6.25
CA GLY A 78 -25.30 -11.84 -5.26
C GLY A 78 -25.18 -12.49 -3.87
N ASP A 79 -24.37 -13.53 -3.70
CA ASP A 79 -24.12 -14.09 -2.37
C ASP A 79 -23.36 -13.12 -1.48
N ARG A 80 -23.73 -13.03 -0.20
CA ARG A 80 -22.94 -12.29 0.78
C ARG A 80 -21.87 -13.17 1.38
N VAL A 81 -20.68 -12.62 1.55
CA VAL A 81 -19.54 -13.32 2.13
C VAL A 81 -18.90 -12.50 3.24
N LYS A 82 -18.39 -13.20 4.25
CA LYS A 82 -17.39 -12.66 5.19
C LYS A 82 -16.02 -13.21 4.78
N LEU A 83 -15.05 -12.32 4.62
CA LEU A 83 -13.70 -12.62 4.17
C LEU A 83 -12.71 -12.30 5.29
N SER A 84 -11.65 -13.09 5.36
CA SER A 84 -10.46 -12.79 6.15
C SER A 84 -9.31 -12.58 5.18
N ILE A 85 -8.81 -11.35 5.04
CA ILE A 85 -7.81 -10.94 4.07
C ILE A 85 -6.47 -10.81 4.76
N LEU A 86 -5.44 -11.44 4.20
CA LEU A 86 -4.05 -11.20 4.56
C LEU A 86 -3.57 -9.96 3.82
N ASP A 87 -2.98 -9.02 4.53
CA ASP A 87 -2.33 -7.85 3.93
C ASP A 87 -1.01 -8.25 3.26
N GLY A 88 -0.59 -7.51 2.23
CA GLY A 88 0.62 -7.82 1.48
C GLY A 88 1.87 -7.75 2.38
N LEU A 89 2.77 -8.71 2.25
CA LEU A 89 3.83 -8.93 3.22
C LEU A 89 5.18 -9.20 2.56
N VAL A 90 6.19 -8.37 2.83
CA VAL A 90 7.57 -8.62 2.37
C VAL A 90 8.23 -9.62 3.31
N VAL A 91 8.65 -10.74 2.73
CA VAL A 91 9.22 -11.89 3.44
C VAL A 91 10.72 -12.03 3.18
N ASP A 92 11.21 -11.38 2.13
CA ASP A 92 12.63 -11.29 1.78
C ASP A 92 12.88 -9.93 1.12
N LEU A 93 13.98 -9.30 1.50
CA LEU A 93 14.36 -7.97 1.04
C LEU A 93 15.89 -7.86 1.07
N GLU A 94 16.49 -7.74 -0.11
CA GLU A 94 17.93 -7.56 -0.24
C GLU A 94 18.27 -6.47 -1.26
N PRO A 95 19.43 -5.78 -1.13
CA PRO A 95 19.90 -4.88 -2.17
C PRO A 95 20.03 -5.61 -3.52
N SER A 96 19.50 -5.00 -4.58
CA SER A 96 19.54 -5.60 -5.91
C SER A 96 20.83 -5.24 -6.66
N GLU A 97 21.36 -6.18 -7.43
CA GLU A 97 22.39 -5.91 -8.44
C GLU A 97 21.80 -5.53 -9.81
N GLU A 98 20.47 -5.70 -9.97
CA GLU A 98 19.75 -5.38 -11.21
C GLU A 98 19.56 -3.87 -11.37
N GLN A 99 19.41 -3.42 -12.62
CA GLN A 99 19.22 -2.00 -12.96
C GLN A 99 17.80 -1.68 -13.41
N GLU A 100 16.98 -2.70 -13.67
CA GLU A 100 15.63 -2.56 -14.19
C GLU A 100 14.62 -3.12 -13.18
N LEU A 101 13.49 -2.43 -13.02
CA LEU A 101 12.39 -2.96 -12.22
C LEU A 101 11.81 -4.21 -12.87
N SER A 102 11.51 -5.19 -12.04
CA SER A 102 10.94 -6.45 -12.49
C SER A 102 9.82 -6.90 -11.54
N PHE A 103 8.89 -7.66 -12.08
CA PHE A 103 7.81 -8.24 -11.31
C PHE A 103 7.47 -9.59 -11.90
N ASN A 104 7.58 -10.60 -11.07
CA ASN A 104 7.17 -11.94 -11.33
C ASN A 104 6.12 -12.34 -10.30
N ARG A 105 5.07 -13.02 -10.76
CA ARG A 105 4.05 -13.59 -9.90
C ARG A 105 4.11 -15.11 -10.01
N GLU A 106 4.12 -15.76 -8.86
CA GLU A 106 4.04 -17.21 -8.74
C GLU A 106 2.90 -17.58 -7.79
N ASP A 107 2.07 -18.54 -8.19
CA ASP A 107 1.08 -19.12 -7.29
C ASP A 107 1.59 -20.50 -6.80
N ILE A 108 1.77 -20.65 -5.49
CA ILE A 108 2.19 -21.92 -4.89
C ILE A 108 1.05 -22.56 -4.10
N ILE A 109 1.07 -23.88 -3.98
CA ILE A 109 0.25 -24.61 -3.01
C ILE A 109 1.10 -24.86 -1.76
N LEU A 110 0.63 -24.41 -0.60
CA LEU A 110 1.41 -24.53 0.63
C LEU A 110 1.69 -25.99 0.99
N PRO A 111 2.95 -26.39 1.17
CA PRO A 111 3.32 -27.78 1.47
C PRO A 111 3.07 -28.16 2.94
N MET A 112 2.95 -27.16 3.83
CA MET A 112 2.73 -27.29 5.27
C MET A 112 2.00 -26.06 5.81
N ASP A 113 1.51 -26.14 7.04
CA ASP A 113 0.91 -24.99 7.74
C ASP A 113 1.97 -23.92 8.00
N MET A 114 1.59 -22.66 7.80
CA MET A 114 2.43 -21.47 7.97
C MET A 114 1.60 -20.35 8.62
N GLY A 115 1.62 -20.31 9.96
CA GLY A 115 0.80 -19.37 10.74
C GLY A 115 -0.70 -19.56 10.51
N GLN A 116 -1.37 -18.48 10.08
CA GLN A 116 -2.80 -18.49 9.74
C GLN A 116 -3.08 -19.20 8.39
N MET A 117 -2.07 -19.33 7.53
CA MET A 117 -2.19 -20.05 6.26
C MET A 117 -2.02 -21.55 6.48
N LYS A 118 -2.91 -22.35 5.92
CA LYS A 118 -2.94 -23.81 6.09
C LYS A 118 -2.38 -24.53 4.86
N LYS A 119 -1.81 -25.71 5.11
CA LYS A 119 -1.38 -26.63 4.06
C LYS A 119 -2.48 -26.81 3.02
N GLY A 120 -2.10 -26.74 1.74
CA GLY A 120 -3.03 -26.86 0.62
C GLY A 120 -3.68 -25.55 0.17
N MET A 121 -3.51 -24.45 0.91
CA MET A 121 -3.92 -23.13 0.43
C MET A 121 -3.07 -22.71 -0.76
N ARG A 122 -3.70 -22.03 -1.72
CA ARG A 122 -2.97 -21.33 -2.80
C ARG A 122 -2.49 -20.00 -2.26
N VAL A 123 -1.22 -19.69 -2.44
CA VAL A 123 -0.60 -18.44 -2.02
C VAL A 123 0.00 -17.78 -3.25
N ALA A 124 -0.44 -16.55 -3.52
CA ALA A 124 0.16 -15.69 -4.51
C ALA A 124 1.42 -15.03 -3.94
N LEU A 125 2.56 -15.39 -4.50
CA LEU A 125 3.84 -14.76 -4.26
C LEU A 125 4.12 -13.78 -5.38
N ALA A 126 4.72 -12.65 -5.02
CA ALA A 126 5.37 -11.78 -5.98
C ALA A 126 6.85 -11.66 -5.63
N SER A 127 7.68 -11.57 -6.65
CA SER A 127 9.10 -11.28 -6.50
C SER A 127 9.57 -10.38 -7.63
N GLY A 128 10.72 -9.76 -7.47
CA GLY A 128 11.36 -8.98 -8.52
C GLY A 128 12.13 -7.83 -7.92
N THR A 129 12.41 -6.85 -8.74
CA THR A 129 13.21 -5.68 -8.39
C THR A 129 12.29 -4.48 -8.28
N ALA A 130 12.35 -3.79 -7.14
CA ALA A 130 11.58 -2.59 -6.87
C ALA A 130 12.49 -1.44 -6.39
N ARG A 131 12.03 -0.21 -6.58
CA ARG A 131 12.70 0.96 -6.01
C ARG A 131 12.16 1.26 -4.63
N VAL A 132 13.08 1.51 -3.70
CA VAL A 132 12.76 2.00 -2.36
C VAL A 132 12.34 3.46 -2.45
N ILE A 133 11.10 3.75 -2.09
CA ILE A 133 10.58 5.12 -2.01
C ILE A 133 10.72 5.67 -0.60
N ARG A 134 10.46 4.83 0.41
CA ARG A 134 10.48 5.21 1.82
C ARG A 134 10.89 4.01 2.67
N ILE A 135 11.61 4.25 3.76
CA ILE A 135 11.99 3.24 4.75
C ILE A 135 11.54 3.74 6.11
N ASP A 136 10.75 2.93 6.82
CA ASP A 136 10.38 3.15 8.21
C ASP A 136 11.09 2.18 9.12
N ARG A 137 12.12 2.66 9.84
CA ARG A 137 12.89 1.83 10.77
C ARG A 137 12.18 1.63 12.11
N GLN A 138 11.26 2.51 12.48
CA GLN A 138 10.49 2.33 13.71
C GLN A 138 9.49 1.19 13.51
N ASP A 139 8.82 1.23 12.37
CA ASP A 139 7.68 0.34 12.10
C ASP A 139 8.07 -0.92 11.32
N HIS A 140 9.32 -0.99 10.90
CA HIS A 140 9.86 -2.05 10.04
C HIS A 140 9.02 -2.23 8.76
N SER A 141 8.67 -1.11 8.13
CA SER A 141 7.93 -1.08 6.88
C SER A 141 8.71 -0.34 5.79
N ILE A 142 8.37 -0.64 4.54
CA ILE A 142 9.02 -0.07 3.37
C ILE A 142 8.00 0.24 2.29
N SER A 143 8.12 1.40 1.66
CA SER A 143 7.33 1.73 0.47
C SER A 143 8.11 1.39 -0.78
N LEU A 144 7.58 0.45 -1.57
CA LEU A 144 8.21 -0.02 -2.81
C LEU A 144 7.42 0.44 -4.02
N MET A 145 8.15 0.88 -5.05
CA MET A 145 7.62 1.11 -6.38
C MET A 145 8.09 -0.01 -7.31
N GLY A 146 7.14 -0.82 -7.77
CA GLY A 146 7.38 -1.89 -8.75
C GLY A 146 7.20 -1.41 -10.21
N PRO A 147 7.39 -2.32 -11.20
CA PRO A 147 7.30 -2.01 -12.62
C PRO A 147 5.87 -1.75 -13.13
N LEU A 148 4.89 -1.54 -12.24
CA LEU A 148 3.52 -1.15 -12.57
C LEU A 148 3.16 0.24 -12.01
N GLY A 149 4.11 0.92 -11.35
CA GLY A 149 3.94 2.29 -10.88
C GLY A 149 3.16 2.47 -9.58
N GLY A 150 2.60 1.40 -9.03
CA GLY A 150 2.01 1.42 -7.69
C GLY A 150 3.09 1.58 -6.62
N ILE A 151 2.84 2.47 -5.66
CA ILE A 151 3.62 2.56 -4.42
C ILE A 151 2.85 1.76 -3.37
N HIS A 152 3.47 0.71 -2.86
CA HIS A 152 2.88 -0.14 -1.82
C HIS A 152 3.70 0.02 -0.55
N ASN A 153 3.06 0.46 0.54
CA ASN A 153 3.64 0.36 1.88
C ASN A 153 3.47 -1.08 2.34
N LEU A 154 4.58 -1.74 2.64
CA LEU A 154 4.63 -3.16 2.94
C LEU A 154 5.37 -3.37 4.25
N ASP A 155 4.80 -4.23 5.08
CA ASP A 155 5.45 -4.69 6.30
C ASP A 155 6.60 -5.62 5.91
N VAL A 156 7.77 -5.43 6.53
CA VAL A 156 8.94 -6.27 6.28
C VAL A 156 9.14 -7.21 7.46
N LEU A 157 9.23 -8.50 7.13
CA LEU A 157 9.53 -9.51 8.12
C LEU A 157 10.99 -9.52 8.50
N ASN A 158 11.27 -9.12 9.74
CA ASN A 158 12.60 -9.26 10.31
C ASN A 158 12.94 -10.76 10.51
N ALA A 159 13.92 -11.25 9.76
CA ALA A 159 14.46 -12.59 9.94
C ALA A 159 15.46 -12.63 11.11
N GLN A 160 15.00 -13.04 12.30
CA GLN A 160 15.87 -13.44 13.42
C GLN A 160 17.02 -12.45 13.76
N GLY A 161 16.75 -11.14 13.75
CA GLY A 161 17.66 -10.13 14.28
C GLY A 161 18.63 -9.51 13.28
N SER A 162 18.43 -9.70 11.97
CA SER A 162 19.00 -8.80 10.96
C SER A 162 18.22 -7.48 10.94
N ASP A 163 18.92 -6.36 10.78
CA ASP A 163 18.29 -5.10 10.36
C ASP A 163 18.31 -5.09 8.83
N ASP A 164 17.23 -5.57 8.21
CA ASP A 164 17.08 -5.67 6.75
C ASP A 164 17.15 -4.28 6.08
N PHE A 165 17.08 -3.21 6.86
CA PHE A 165 17.24 -1.85 6.40
C PHE A 165 18.63 -1.27 6.62
N ALA A 166 19.54 -1.94 7.35
CA ALA A 166 20.80 -1.36 7.87
C ALA A 166 21.53 -0.49 6.84
N ASP A 167 21.71 -1.01 5.62
CA ASP A 167 22.46 -0.35 4.55
C ASP A 167 21.56 0.31 3.48
N LEU A 168 20.24 0.19 3.60
CA LEU A 168 19.27 0.60 2.61
C LEU A 168 18.91 2.10 2.71
N LYS A 169 18.73 2.74 1.56
CA LYS A 169 18.36 4.17 1.43
C LYS A 169 17.22 4.36 0.43
N THR A 170 16.49 5.46 0.59
CA THR A 170 15.55 5.93 -0.44
C THR A 170 16.26 6.09 -1.78
N GLY A 171 15.64 5.53 -2.81
CA GLY A 171 16.17 5.50 -4.17
C GLY A 171 16.92 4.23 -4.52
N ASP A 172 17.31 3.40 -3.55
CA ASP A 172 17.99 2.12 -3.82
C ASP A 172 17.06 1.13 -4.54
N LEU A 173 17.65 0.19 -5.26
CA LEU A 173 16.93 -0.95 -5.83
C LEU A 173 17.08 -2.15 -4.90
N VAL A 174 15.98 -2.86 -4.72
CA VAL A 174 15.91 -4.05 -3.87
C VAL A 174 15.26 -5.19 -4.63
N ASP A 175 15.82 -6.37 -4.44
CA ASP A 175 15.14 -7.61 -4.78
C ASP A 175 14.23 -7.96 -3.62
N PHE A 176 12.95 -8.10 -3.93
CA PHE A 176 11.93 -8.40 -2.95
C PHE A 176 11.30 -9.75 -3.24
N ARG A 177 10.87 -10.40 -2.17
CA ARG A 177 9.86 -11.45 -2.22
C ARG A 177 8.75 -11.09 -1.25
N LEU A 178 7.51 -11.15 -1.72
CA LEU A 178 6.34 -10.83 -0.92
C LEU A 178 5.21 -11.83 -1.13
N ILE A 179 4.37 -11.97 -0.11
CA ILE A 179 3.06 -12.59 -0.23
C ILE A 179 2.08 -11.49 -0.62
N GLN A 180 1.38 -11.67 -1.75
CA GLN A 180 0.41 -10.69 -2.21
C GLN A 180 -0.84 -10.72 -1.32
N PRO A 181 -1.60 -9.60 -1.25
CA PRO A 181 -2.88 -9.60 -0.56
C PRO A 181 -3.81 -10.70 -1.07
N MET A 182 -4.43 -11.46 -0.16
CA MET A 182 -5.33 -12.55 -0.52
C MET A 182 -6.35 -12.86 0.57
N ALA A 183 -7.52 -13.37 0.17
CA ALA A 183 -8.51 -13.89 1.10
C ALA A 183 -8.08 -15.27 1.63
N LEU A 184 -7.71 -15.34 2.90
CA LEU A 184 -7.39 -16.58 3.61
C LEU A 184 -8.62 -17.46 3.83
N SER A 185 -9.76 -16.84 4.13
CA SER A 185 -11.02 -17.54 4.34
C SER A 185 -12.18 -16.81 3.68
N VAL A 186 -13.13 -17.59 3.17
CA VAL A 186 -14.39 -17.10 2.61
C VAL A 186 -15.51 -17.86 3.28
N ARG A 187 -16.47 -17.14 3.87
CA ARG A 187 -17.67 -17.74 4.46
C ARG A 187 -18.90 -17.14 3.83
N LYS A 188 -19.72 -17.97 3.19
CA LYS A 188 -21.06 -17.57 2.73
C LYS A 188 -21.94 -17.23 3.94
N LEU A 189 -22.52 -16.04 3.92
CA LEU A 189 -23.43 -15.57 4.95
C LEU A 189 -24.87 -16.02 4.62
N PRO A 190 -25.70 -16.37 5.63
CA PRO A 190 -27.07 -16.80 5.39
C PRO A 190 -27.91 -15.64 4.83
N ALA A 191 -28.85 -15.92 3.91
CA ALA A 191 -29.68 -14.89 3.28
C ALA A 191 -30.50 -14.01 4.26
N SER A 192 -30.70 -14.49 5.51
CA SER A 192 -31.37 -13.75 6.59
C SER A 192 -30.46 -12.76 7.33
N SER A 193 -29.14 -12.78 7.11
CA SER A 193 -28.20 -11.82 7.72
C SER A 193 -28.20 -10.47 6.99
N ARG A 194 -29.37 -9.96 6.59
CA ARG A 194 -29.54 -8.52 6.28
C ARG A 194 -29.51 -7.72 7.57
N THR A 195 -28.43 -7.81 8.33
CA THR A 195 -28.13 -6.80 9.32
C THR A 195 -27.70 -5.58 8.54
N LYS A 196 -28.56 -4.56 8.52
CA LYS A 196 -28.14 -3.17 8.34
C LYS A 196 -26.89 -2.98 9.20
N ALA A 197 -25.85 -2.34 8.67
CA ALA A 197 -24.62 -2.03 9.41
C ALA A 197 -24.98 -1.64 10.86
N PRO A 198 -24.28 -2.18 11.88
CA PRO A 198 -24.59 -1.85 13.25
C PRO A 198 -24.53 -0.33 13.40
N VAL A 199 -25.66 0.29 13.72
CA VAL A 199 -25.70 1.67 14.20
C VAL A 199 -25.03 1.61 15.57
N VAL A 200 -23.73 1.92 15.61
CA VAL A 200 -23.02 2.12 16.86
C VAL A 200 -23.72 3.28 17.56
N ALA A 201 -24.28 3.02 18.74
CA ALA A 201 -24.86 4.05 19.57
C ALA A 201 -23.76 5.06 19.91
N ALA A 202 -23.98 6.32 19.51
CA ALA A 202 -23.03 7.41 19.71
C ALA A 202 -22.67 7.55 21.20
N PRO A 203 -21.38 7.56 21.58
CA PRO A 203 -21.00 7.98 22.92
C PRO A 203 -21.37 9.46 23.09
N THR A 204 -22.25 9.72 24.05
CA THR A 204 -22.61 11.06 24.48
C THR A 204 -21.46 11.62 25.30
N SER A 205 -20.52 12.31 24.65
CA SER A 205 -19.73 13.44 25.19
C SER A 205 -18.69 13.90 24.16
N VAL A 206 -19.10 14.81 23.26
CA VAL A 206 -18.15 15.54 22.41
C VAL A 206 -17.53 16.65 23.26
N ARG A 207 -16.26 16.49 23.65
CA ARG A 207 -15.47 17.64 24.10
C ARG A 207 -15.02 18.37 22.85
N THR A 208 -15.71 19.45 22.50
CA THR A 208 -15.31 20.34 21.40
C THR A 208 -13.91 20.89 21.68
N VAL A 209 -12.90 20.38 20.99
CA VAL A 209 -11.59 21.03 20.96
C VAL A 209 -11.75 22.30 20.11
N ARG A 210 -11.53 23.45 20.74
CA ARG A 210 -11.67 24.76 20.10
C ARG A 210 -10.68 24.89 18.92
N PRO A 211 -11.07 25.52 17.80
CA PRO A 211 -10.23 25.73 16.62
C PRO A 211 -9.25 26.90 16.81
N SER A 212 -8.52 26.92 17.94
CA SER A 212 -7.64 28.03 18.28
C SER A 212 -6.53 27.59 19.24
N ALA A 213 -5.62 26.74 18.77
CA ALA A 213 -4.29 26.60 19.35
C ALA A 213 -3.33 26.18 18.24
N SER A 214 -2.14 26.78 18.23
CA SER A 214 -1.14 26.70 17.16
C SER A 214 -0.66 25.27 16.90
N LEU A 215 -1.37 24.62 15.99
CA LEU A 215 -1.19 23.27 15.47
C LEU A 215 0.09 23.08 14.62
N LYS A 216 0.90 24.12 14.40
CA LYS A 216 1.93 24.07 13.34
C LYS A 216 3.14 23.17 13.60
N ALA A 217 3.63 23.07 14.84
CA ALA A 217 4.84 22.29 15.13
C ALA A 217 4.54 20.79 15.27
N GLU A 218 3.49 20.45 16.01
CA GLU A 218 3.08 19.05 16.23
C GLU A 218 2.57 18.39 14.94
N LEU A 219 1.86 19.13 14.07
CA LEU A 219 1.53 18.60 12.74
C LEU A 219 2.76 18.41 11.88
N LEU A 220 3.77 19.29 11.98
CA LEU A 220 5.00 19.15 11.21
C LEU A 220 5.74 17.85 11.56
N GLU A 221 5.74 17.45 12.84
CA GLU A 221 6.29 16.16 13.29
C GLU A 221 5.49 14.94 12.82
N SER A 222 4.29 15.15 12.26
CA SER A 222 3.43 14.09 11.71
C SER A 222 3.41 14.06 10.18
N PHE A 223 4.08 15.01 9.52
CA PHE A 223 4.12 15.07 8.06
C PHE A 223 5.40 14.45 7.53
N GLU A 224 5.23 13.54 6.58
CA GLU A 224 6.32 13.01 5.79
C GLU A 224 6.57 13.86 4.54
N PHE A 225 7.85 13.91 4.14
CA PHE A 225 8.33 14.66 3.00
C PHE A 225 9.16 13.76 2.09
N ALA A 226 8.78 13.68 0.82
CA ALA A 226 9.48 12.86 -0.17
C ALA A 226 10.16 13.73 -1.22
N HIS A 227 11.34 13.28 -1.69
CA HIS A 227 12.01 13.86 -2.86
C HIS A 227 12.01 12.86 -4.00
N LEU A 228 11.41 13.24 -5.13
CA LEU A 228 11.27 12.39 -6.30
C LEU A 228 11.98 13.00 -7.50
N ASN A 229 12.62 12.17 -8.32
CA ASN A 229 13.20 12.59 -9.59
C ASN A 229 12.42 11.98 -10.75
N GLY A 230 12.24 12.74 -11.83
CA GLY A 230 11.57 12.23 -13.02
C GLY A 230 11.45 13.22 -14.16
N THR A 231 10.76 12.79 -15.21
CA THR A 231 10.47 13.56 -16.42
C THR A 231 9.01 13.98 -16.43
N ILE A 232 8.72 15.27 -16.63
CA ILE A 232 7.33 15.72 -16.82
C ILE A 232 6.75 15.10 -18.10
N THR A 233 5.67 14.34 -18.02
CA THR A 233 4.97 13.80 -19.20
C THR A 233 3.82 14.68 -19.64
N GLN A 234 3.18 15.37 -18.67
CA GLN A 234 2.04 16.23 -18.90
C GLN A 234 1.94 17.29 -17.81
N VAL A 235 1.51 18.50 -18.17
CA VAL A 235 1.02 19.51 -17.23
C VAL A 235 -0.45 19.71 -17.56
N MET A 236 -1.33 19.60 -16.56
CA MET A 236 -2.77 19.73 -16.76
C MET A 236 -3.15 21.16 -17.13
N GLU A 237 -4.21 21.33 -17.92
CA GLU A 237 -4.61 22.64 -18.48
C GLU A 237 -4.93 23.68 -17.40
N ASP A 238 -5.41 23.24 -16.25
CA ASP A 238 -5.73 24.10 -15.10
C ASP A 238 -4.48 24.55 -14.31
N GLY A 239 -3.29 24.01 -14.64
CA GLY A 239 -2.04 24.27 -13.95
C GLY A 239 -2.04 23.80 -12.48
N GLN A 240 -2.96 22.92 -12.11
CA GLN A 240 -3.11 22.41 -10.74
C GLN A 240 -2.55 21.02 -10.55
N ALA A 241 -2.27 20.30 -11.62
CA ALA A 241 -1.65 19.00 -11.57
C ALA A 241 -0.67 18.79 -12.72
N PHE A 242 0.21 17.82 -12.55
CA PHE A 242 1.13 17.37 -13.59
C PHE A 242 1.39 15.88 -13.42
N GLU A 243 1.82 15.26 -14.50
CA GLU A 243 2.30 13.89 -14.48
C GLU A 243 3.83 13.85 -14.52
N LEU A 244 4.40 13.04 -13.64
CA LEU A 244 5.83 12.78 -13.52
C LEU A 244 6.11 11.33 -13.87
N ARG A 245 6.94 11.11 -14.89
CA ARG A 245 7.52 9.81 -15.16
C ARG A 245 8.79 9.62 -14.36
N GLY A 246 8.79 8.70 -13.40
CA GLY A 246 9.99 8.34 -12.66
C GLY A 246 11.06 7.69 -13.56
N PRO A 247 12.30 7.50 -13.07
CA PRO A 247 13.35 6.80 -13.80
C PRO A 247 12.93 5.39 -14.25
N GLU A 248 11.97 4.81 -13.54
CA GLU A 248 11.43 3.47 -13.74
C GLU A 248 10.35 3.36 -14.83
N GLY A 249 10.09 4.46 -15.55
CA GLY A 249 9.15 4.47 -16.65
C GLY A 249 7.68 4.64 -16.24
N HIS A 250 7.34 4.60 -14.94
CA HIS A 250 5.97 4.83 -14.45
C HIS A 250 5.62 6.28 -14.32
N THR A 251 4.37 6.60 -14.63
CA THR A 251 3.84 7.96 -14.62
C THR A 251 2.89 8.13 -13.45
N ILE A 252 3.17 9.10 -12.58
CA ILE A 252 2.37 9.43 -11.38
C ILE A 252 1.79 10.83 -11.57
N THR A 253 0.52 11.01 -11.21
CA THR A 253 -0.12 12.33 -11.22
C THR A 253 0.04 13.00 -9.85
N PHE A 254 0.60 14.21 -9.82
CA PHE A 254 0.75 15.03 -8.61
C PHE A 254 -0.15 16.25 -8.68
N SER A 255 -0.78 16.57 -7.55
CA SER A 255 -1.36 17.91 -7.32
C SER A 255 -0.25 18.91 -7.02
N ALA A 256 -0.29 20.07 -7.64
CA ALA A 256 0.73 21.11 -7.50
C ALA A 256 0.29 22.17 -6.50
N GLY A 257 1.03 22.27 -5.40
CA GLY A 257 0.90 23.34 -4.42
C GLY A 257 1.40 24.70 -4.94
N LEU A 258 2.13 24.72 -6.05
CA LEU A 258 2.61 25.94 -6.70
C LEU A 258 1.83 26.24 -7.99
N ASP A 259 1.98 27.47 -8.49
CA ASP A 259 1.43 27.88 -9.79
C ASP A 259 2.32 27.39 -10.92
N LEU A 260 1.94 26.28 -11.55
CA LEU A 260 2.68 25.68 -12.65
C LEU A 260 2.77 26.59 -13.89
N GLY A 261 1.83 27.53 -14.07
CA GLY A 261 1.89 28.48 -15.18
C GLY A 261 3.10 29.41 -15.10
N ARG A 262 3.66 29.60 -13.90
CA ARG A 262 4.81 30.49 -13.64
C ARG A 262 6.14 29.78 -13.60
N THR A 263 6.16 28.45 -13.58
CA THR A 263 7.40 27.66 -13.60
C THR A 263 7.95 27.51 -15.01
N GLY A 264 7.09 27.65 -16.02
CA GLY A 264 7.42 27.41 -17.42
C GLY A 264 7.77 25.94 -17.71
N LEU A 265 7.39 25.01 -16.82
CA LEU A 265 7.58 23.57 -16.98
C LEU A 265 6.87 23.06 -18.23
N ARG A 266 7.50 22.12 -18.94
CA ARG A 266 6.93 21.49 -20.13
C ARG A 266 7.14 19.99 -20.10
N LYS A 267 6.35 19.28 -20.90
CA LYS A 267 6.59 17.89 -21.24
C LYS A 267 8.05 17.70 -21.70
N GLY A 268 8.73 16.72 -21.11
CA GLY A 268 10.14 16.39 -21.37
C GLY A 268 11.13 16.98 -20.37
N ASP A 269 10.72 17.93 -19.52
CA ASP A 269 11.61 18.51 -18.50
C ASP A 269 11.99 17.46 -17.46
N GLN A 270 13.30 17.32 -17.20
CA GLN A 270 13.83 16.54 -16.06
C GLN A 270 13.78 17.40 -14.80
N VAL A 271 13.13 16.89 -13.75
CA VAL A 271 12.88 17.63 -12.52
C VAL A 271 13.10 16.78 -11.27
N GLY A 272 13.55 17.44 -10.20
CA GLY A 272 13.32 17.01 -8.83
C GLY A 272 12.00 17.61 -8.32
N VAL A 273 11.25 16.85 -7.54
CA VAL A 273 9.95 17.22 -6.98
C VAL A 273 9.97 16.93 -5.48
N ASP A 274 9.78 17.97 -4.68
CA ASP A 274 9.55 17.81 -3.24
C ASP A 274 8.05 17.72 -2.98
N VAL A 275 7.65 16.65 -2.30
CA VAL A 275 6.27 16.27 -2.03
C VAL A 275 6.01 16.29 -0.52
N LEU A 276 4.90 16.93 -0.14
CA LEU A 276 4.30 16.77 1.18
C LEU A 276 3.34 15.59 1.06
N GLU A 277 3.52 14.55 1.86
CA GLU A 277 2.63 13.39 1.86
C GLU A 277 1.27 13.70 2.53
N GLY A 278 0.28 12.85 2.28
CA GLY A 278 -1.07 13.06 2.80
C GLY A 278 -1.15 12.71 4.27
N LEU A 279 -1.80 13.56 5.08
CA LEU A 279 -1.93 13.35 6.52
C LEU A 279 -3.39 13.45 6.97
N VAL A 280 -3.87 12.43 7.69
CA VAL A 280 -5.14 12.47 8.42
C VAL A 280 -4.94 13.25 9.72
N VAL A 281 -5.62 14.38 9.84
CA VAL A 281 -5.49 15.31 10.98
C VAL A 281 -6.68 15.29 11.92
N ASP A 282 -7.78 14.67 11.48
CA ASP A 282 -8.97 14.40 12.28
C ASP A 282 -9.61 13.11 11.80
N LEU A 283 -10.04 12.27 12.73
CA LEU A 283 -10.70 11.01 12.44
C LEU A 283 -11.71 10.70 13.55
N LEU A 284 -12.98 10.74 13.21
CA LEU A 284 -14.07 10.53 14.15
C LEU A 284 -15.02 9.45 13.60
N PRO A 285 -15.66 8.63 14.45
CA PRO A 285 -16.73 7.77 14.00
C PRO A 285 -17.81 8.57 13.26
N ALA A 286 -18.16 8.16 12.04
CA ALA A 286 -19.14 8.85 11.25
C ALA A 286 -20.55 8.59 11.78
N SER A 287 -21.37 9.65 11.80
CA SER A 287 -22.82 9.50 11.99
C SER A 287 -23.56 9.23 10.69
N ALA A 288 -22.93 9.55 9.54
CA ALA A 288 -23.47 9.35 8.21
C ALA A 288 -23.18 7.93 7.70
N THR A 289 -24.12 7.39 6.91
CA THR A 289 -23.99 6.06 6.29
C THR A 289 -23.60 6.12 4.81
N GLN A 290 -23.30 7.31 4.30
CA GLN A 290 -22.93 7.54 2.89
C GLN A 290 -21.54 8.15 2.84
N LEU A 291 -20.72 7.63 1.91
CA LEU A 291 -19.42 8.22 1.65
C LEU A 291 -19.59 9.55 0.93
N ALA A 292 -18.79 10.54 1.33
CA ALA A 292 -18.80 11.86 0.75
C ALA A 292 -17.41 12.46 0.88
N VAL A 293 -17.03 13.33 -0.06
CA VAL A 293 -15.81 14.11 0.05
C VAL A 293 -16.04 15.53 -0.43
N THR A 294 -15.62 16.48 0.38
CA THR A 294 -15.56 17.90 0.06
C THR A 294 -14.11 18.34 0.11
N ARG A 295 -13.68 19.10 -0.88
CA ARG A 295 -12.31 19.62 -0.96
C ARG A 295 -12.32 21.13 -0.84
N GLU A 296 -11.41 21.64 -0.03
CA GLU A 296 -11.17 23.07 0.13
C GLU A 296 -9.68 23.34 -0.08
N THR A 297 -9.36 24.27 -0.98
CA THR A 297 -7.98 24.69 -1.20
C THR A 297 -7.72 26.00 -0.47
N VAL A 298 -6.66 26.02 0.34
CA VAL A 298 -6.21 27.19 1.09
C VAL A 298 -4.80 27.59 0.64
N ILE A 299 -4.49 28.89 0.70
CA ILE A 299 -3.15 29.41 0.43
C ILE A 299 -2.45 29.66 1.76
N LEU A 300 -1.27 29.08 1.97
CA LEU A 300 -0.51 29.25 3.20
C LEU A 300 -0.06 30.71 3.39
N GLY A 301 -0.54 31.36 4.46
CA GLY A 301 -0.15 32.73 4.83
C GLY A 301 1.26 32.85 5.41
N SER A 302 1.85 31.74 5.84
CA SER A 302 3.22 31.61 6.36
C SER A 302 3.80 30.26 5.94
N PRO A 303 5.13 30.05 6.01
CA PRO A 303 5.71 28.72 5.82
C PRO A 303 5.15 27.70 6.84
N PHE A 304 5.16 26.43 6.44
CA PHE A 304 4.80 25.27 7.25
C PHE A 304 5.89 24.20 7.08
N GLY A 305 6.84 24.15 8.03
CA GLY A 305 8.05 23.35 7.85
C GLY A 305 8.82 23.73 6.58
N PRO A 306 9.19 22.76 5.72
CA PRO A 306 9.82 23.05 4.43
C PRO A 306 8.84 23.58 3.38
N VAL A 307 7.52 23.52 3.63
CA VAL A 307 6.49 24.02 2.70
C VAL A 307 6.47 25.55 2.72
N PRO A 308 6.72 26.23 1.59
CA PRO A 308 6.82 27.69 1.56
C PRO A 308 5.49 28.43 1.82
N LYS A 309 5.60 29.70 2.18
CA LYS A 309 4.47 30.64 2.14
C LYS A 309 3.95 30.75 0.69
N GLY A 310 2.64 30.82 0.53
CA GLY A 310 1.99 30.95 -0.78
C GLY A 310 1.69 29.61 -1.45
N THR A 311 2.12 28.49 -0.88
CA THR A 311 1.74 27.16 -1.34
C THR A 311 0.24 26.94 -1.14
N ARG A 312 -0.42 26.42 -2.16
CA ARG A 312 -1.78 25.91 -2.13
C ARG A 312 -1.80 24.53 -1.48
N VAL A 313 -2.60 24.39 -0.45
CA VAL A 313 -2.81 23.11 0.24
C VAL A 313 -4.28 22.77 0.10
N THR A 314 -4.57 21.56 -0.36
CA THR A 314 -5.95 21.08 -0.43
C THR A 314 -6.24 20.23 0.79
N MET A 315 -7.27 20.61 1.52
CA MET A 315 -7.84 19.83 2.60
C MET A 315 -9.04 19.07 2.05
N ALA A 316 -9.15 17.80 2.39
CA ALA A 316 -10.34 17.01 2.14
C ALA A 316 -11.02 16.69 3.47
N THR A 317 -12.34 16.87 3.49
CA THR A 317 -13.20 16.47 4.60
C THR A 317 -14.32 15.62 4.05
N GLY A 318 -14.83 14.70 4.85
CA GLY A 318 -15.92 13.88 4.40
C GLY A 318 -16.05 12.61 5.21
N THR A 319 -16.76 11.65 4.64
CA THR A 319 -16.97 10.33 5.21
C THR A 319 -16.29 9.29 4.33
N ALA A 320 -15.40 8.50 4.92
CA ALA A 320 -14.68 7.41 4.26
C ALA A 320 -14.90 6.10 5.01
N GLU A 321 -14.68 4.98 4.33
CA GLU A 321 -14.59 3.68 4.98
C GLU A 321 -13.14 3.37 5.35
N VAL A 322 -12.96 2.83 6.55
CA VAL A 322 -11.69 2.30 7.01
C VAL A 322 -11.48 0.92 6.40
N VAL A 323 -10.52 0.79 5.50
CA VAL A 323 -10.21 -0.50 4.83
C VAL A 323 -9.08 -1.25 5.54
N ARG A 324 -8.16 -0.51 6.15
CA ARG A 324 -7.01 -1.08 6.87
C ARG A 324 -6.56 -0.14 7.96
N ILE A 325 -6.08 -0.70 9.07
CA ILE A 325 -5.52 0.06 10.19
C ILE A 325 -4.20 -0.59 10.58
N ALA A 326 -3.07 -0.02 10.15
CA ALA A 326 -1.77 -0.43 10.66
C ALA A 326 -1.40 0.48 11.83
N ARG A 327 -1.64 -0.04 13.04
CA ARG A 327 -1.42 0.71 14.29
C ARG A 327 0.05 0.94 14.60
N LYS A 328 0.91 0.03 14.14
CA LYS A 328 2.36 0.16 14.27
C LYS A 328 2.84 1.26 13.32
N ASP A 329 2.52 1.14 12.04
CA ASP A 329 2.91 2.08 10.97
C ASP A 329 2.28 3.46 11.04
N HIS A 330 1.43 3.72 12.05
CA HIS A 330 0.67 4.96 12.16
C HIS A 330 -0.13 5.30 10.87
N THR A 331 -0.49 4.29 10.08
CA THR A 331 -1.16 4.48 8.79
C THR A 331 -2.57 3.89 8.81
N ILE A 332 -3.45 4.56 8.06
CA ILE A 332 -4.80 4.11 7.81
C ILE A 332 -5.07 4.11 6.31
N SER A 333 -5.74 3.08 5.82
CA SER A 333 -6.22 3.03 4.45
C SER A 333 -7.69 3.44 4.43
N LEU A 334 -7.98 4.58 3.81
CA LEU A 334 -9.34 5.11 3.69
C LEU A 334 -9.85 4.95 2.26
N ARG A 335 -11.05 4.41 2.11
CA ARG A 335 -11.77 4.33 0.84
C ARG A 335 -12.77 5.47 0.74
N GLY A 336 -12.58 6.30 -0.29
CA GLY A 336 -13.46 7.42 -0.60
C GLY A 336 -14.68 7.01 -1.44
N PRO A 337 -15.59 7.95 -1.74
CA PRO A 337 -16.80 7.67 -2.55
C PRO A 337 -16.52 7.28 -4.01
N ASP A 338 -15.30 7.51 -4.50
CA ASP A 338 -14.85 7.07 -5.83
C ASP A 338 -14.28 5.63 -5.83
N GLY A 339 -14.22 4.99 -4.66
CA GLY A 339 -13.70 3.63 -4.50
C GLY A 339 -12.19 3.54 -4.44
N HIS A 340 -11.48 4.66 -4.57
CA HIS A 340 -10.03 4.67 -4.42
C HIS A 340 -9.67 4.54 -2.94
N VAL A 341 -8.71 3.64 -2.69
CA VAL A 341 -8.12 3.45 -1.37
C VAL A 341 -6.85 4.30 -1.29
N HIS A 342 -6.82 5.18 -0.31
CA HIS A 342 -5.64 5.98 0.00
C HIS A 342 -5.02 5.50 1.30
N ASN A 343 -3.75 5.09 1.23
CA ASN A 343 -2.93 4.89 2.41
C ASN A 343 -2.44 6.25 2.88
N LEU A 344 -2.75 6.57 4.13
CA LEU A 344 -2.51 7.89 4.69
C LEU A 344 -1.87 7.73 6.05
N ASP A 345 -0.90 8.59 6.33
CA ASP A 345 -0.36 8.72 7.67
C ASP A 345 -1.41 9.37 8.57
N VAL A 346 -1.36 9.03 9.85
CA VAL A 346 -2.27 9.55 10.86
C VAL A 346 -1.47 10.39 11.84
N ARG A 347 -1.99 11.59 12.17
CA ARG A 347 -1.37 12.44 13.18
C ARG A 347 -1.22 11.69 14.52
N ARG A 348 -0.04 11.79 15.14
CA ARG A 348 0.30 11.08 16.38
C ARG A 348 -0.73 11.17 17.50
N ALA A 349 -1.33 12.34 17.71
CA ALA A 349 -2.37 12.54 18.73
C ALA A 349 -3.64 11.68 18.51
N LEU A 350 -3.97 11.33 17.25
CA LEU A 350 -5.13 10.50 16.92
C LEU A 350 -4.89 9.00 17.18
N GLU A 351 -3.64 8.57 17.33
CA GLU A 351 -3.29 7.17 17.58
C GLU A 351 -3.92 6.66 18.89
N GLN A 352 -3.83 7.47 19.94
CA GLN A 352 -4.33 7.10 21.26
C GLN A 352 -5.83 7.38 21.42
N GLU A 353 -6.38 8.32 20.66
CA GLU A 353 -7.75 8.81 20.84
C GLU A 353 -8.76 8.14 19.89
N ALA A 354 -8.38 7.94 18.61
CA ALA A 354 -9.29 7.47 17.56
C ALA A 354 -8.97 6.03 17.11
N LEU A 355 -7.72 5.75 16.73
CA LEU A 355 -7.29 4.47 16.16
C LEU A 355 -7.42 3.29 17.13
N ALA A 356 -7.30 3.53 18.44
CA ALA A 356 -7.42 2.51 19.47
C ALA A 356 -8.79 1.81 19.47
N SER A 357 -9.85 2.53 19.11
CA SER A 357 -11.23 2.01 19.09
C SER A 357 -11.75 1.65 17.70
N LEU A 358 -11.04 2.08 16.66
CA LEU A 358 -11.46 1.96 15.27
C LEU A 358 -11.27 0.54 14.73
N GLN A 359 -12.19 0.09 13.90
CA GLN A 359 -12.17 -1.22 13.25
C GLN A 359 -12.22 -1.07 11.73
N VAL A 360 -11.73 -2.08 11.02
CA VAL A 360 -11.95 -2.15 9.57
C VAL A 360 -13.43 -2.32 9.28
N GLY A 361 -13.91 -1.61 8.25
CA GLY A 361 -15.31 -1.48 7.88
C GLY A 361 -16.04 -0.34 8.60
N ASP A 362 -15.41 0.32 9.57
CA ASP A 362 -16.00 1.51 10.19
C ASP A 362 -16.08 2.65 9.18
N LEU A 363 -17.17 3.42 9.28
CA LEU A 363 -17.26 4.71 8.61
C LEU A 363 -16.73 5.80 9.53
N VAL A 364 -15.90 6.66 8.96
CA VAL A 364 -15.24 7.74 9.68
C VAL A 364 -15.44 9.07 8.99
N ASP A 365 -15.78 10.09 9.78
CA ASP A 365 -15.64 11.46 9.36
C ASP A 365 -14.16 11.83 9.46
N PHE A 366 -13.55 12.07 8.31
CA PHE A 366 -12.14 12.39 8.20
C PHE A 366 -11.95 13.87 7.88
N ARG A 367 -10.81 14.38 8.33
CA ARG A 367 -10.19 15.57 7.76
C ARG A 367 -8.75 15.24 7.46
N LEU A 368 -8.36 15.42 6.22
CA LEU A 368 -7.00 15.17 5.76
C LEU A 368 -6.45 16.36 4.99
N ILE A 369 -5.13 16.46 5.00
CA ILE A 369 -4.38 17.31 4.08
C ILE A 369 -3.93 16.41 2.93
N GLN A 370 -4.28 16.78 1.70
CA GLN A 370 -3.94 15.98 0.52
C GLN A 370 -2.45 16.08 0.19
N PRO A 371 -1.87 15.03 -0.40
CA PRO A 371 -0.49 15.09 -0.87
C PRO A 371 -0.33 16.15 -1.96
N ILE A 372 0.72 16.95 -1.87
CA ILE A 372 1.02 18.02 -2.83
C ILE A 372 2.51 18.08 -3.16
N ALA A 373 2.83 18.33 -4.41
CA ALA A 373 4.15 18.81 -4.80
C ALA A 373 4.29 20.28 -4.41
N TYR A 374 5.20 20.61 -3.48
CA TYR A 374 5.38 21.99 -2.99
C TYR A 374 6.62 22.68 -3.57
N ALA A 375 7.55 21.92 -4.15
CA ALA A 375 8.65 22.46 -4.94
C ALA A 375 8.95 21.57 -6.13
N ILE A 376 9.32 22.19 -7.25
CA ILE A 376 9.76 21.50 -8.47
C ILE A 376 11.00 22.24 -8.97
N GLN A 377 12.14 21.54 -9.03
CA GLN A 377 13.39 22.10 -9.52
C GLN A 377 13.79 21.38 -10.81
N ARG A 378 14.10 22.13 -11.87
CA ARG A 378 14.72 21.53 -13.06
C ARG A 378 16.10 21.00 -12.71
N GLN A 379 16.37 19.77 -13.10
CA GLN A 379 17.71 19.21 -13.00
C GLN A 379 18.60 19.89 -14.03
N ALA A 380 19.78 20.35 -13.62
CA ALA A 380 20.75 20.92 -14.54
C ALA A 380 21.20 19.81 -15.50
N ILE A 381 20.96 20.00 -16.80
CA ILE A 381 21.57 19.14 -17.81
C ILE A 381 23.07 19.36 -17.69
N GLY A 382 23.80 18.36 -17.18
CA GLY A 382 25.25 18.36 -17.20
C GLY A 382 25.70 18.66 -18.63
N ARG A 383 26.35 19.81 -18.82
CA ARG A 383 27.06 20.09 -20.08
C ARG A 383 28.21 19.09 -20.14
N GLY A 384 28.06 18.08 -20.98
CA GLY A 384 29.18 17.25 -21.43
C GLY A 384 30.22 18.04 -22.19
#